data_AF-A0A9P5ZSC3-F1
#
_entry.id   AF-A0A9P5ZSC3-F1
#
_cell.length_a   1.000
_cell.length_b   1.000
_cell.length_c   1.000
_cell.angle_alpha   90.00
_cell.angle_beta   90.00
_cell.angle_gamma   90.00
#
_symmetry.space_group_name_H-M   'P 1'
#
loop_
_entity.id
_entity.type
_entity.pdbx_description
1 polymer ?
#
loop_
_entity_poly.entity_id
_entity_poly.type
_entity_poly.pdbx_seq_one_letter_code
_entity_poly.pdbx_strand_id
1 'polypeptide(L)' 'EWAVNKIVNHHGFKTDAMFEVEWTSGDITWLPYHQVSHLQALDTYLEALRASSIRKL' A
#
# COMPACT_ATOMS: atom_id res chain seq x y z
N GLU A 1 13.87 -10.05 6.68
CA GLU A 1 12.80 -9.53 5.81
C GLU A 1 11.88 -8.67 6.65
N TRP A 2 11.46 -7.50 6.16
CA TRP A 2 10.65 -6.57 6.95
C TRP A 2 9.24 -7.15 7.09
N ALA A 3 8.71 -7.16 8.31
CA ALA A 3 7.47 -7.85 8.64
C ALA A 3 6.25 -6.97 8.32
N VAL A 4 6.03 -6.71 7.03
CA VAL A 4 4.86 -6.01 6.51
C VAL A 4 3.75 -7.04 6.29
N ASN A 5 2.53 -6.75 6.76
CA ASN A 5 1.35 -7.57 6.47
C ASN A 5 0.77 -7.16 5.11
N LYS A 6 0.30 -5.93 4.99
CA LYS A 6 -0.33 -5.39 3.77
C LYS A 6 -0.41 -3.87 3.78
N ILE A 7 -0.65 -3.30 2.60
CA ILE A 7 -1.14 -1.92 2.48
C ILE A 7 -2.66 -1.98 2.45
N VAL A 8 -3.31 -1.16 3.27
CA VAL A 8 -4.78 -1.13 3.39
C VAL A 8 -5.40 0.10 2.73
N ASN A 9 -4.63 1.19 2.63
CA ASN A 9 -5.13 2.44 2.08
C ASN A 9 -4.00 3.29 1.50
N HIS A 10 -4.36 4.30 0.70
CA HIS A 10 -3.44 5.36 0.28
C HIS A 10 -4.19 6.69 0.19
N HIS A 11 -3.44 7.78 0.36
CA HIS A 11 -3.93 9.14 0.15
C HIS A 11 -2.87 9.96 -0.60
N GLY A 12 -3.32 10.91 -1.43
CA GLY A 12 -2.45 11.73 -2.26
C GLY A 12 -2.12 11.07 -3.60
N PHE A 13 -1.20 11.69 -4.35
CA PHE A 13 -0.89 11.31 -5.72
C PHE A 13 0.62 11.34 -5.97
N LYS A 14 1.09 10.45 -6.87
CA LYS A 14 2.48 10.37 -7.31
C LYS A 14 3.46 10.29 -6.13
N THR A 15 4.41 11.21 -6.04
CA THR A 15 5.50 11.22 -5.05
C THR A 15 5.05 11.69 -3.69
N ASP A 16 3.93 12.42 -3.61
CA ASP A 16 3.34 12.91 -2.35
C ASP A 16 2.33 11.91 -1.78
N ALA A 17 2.19 10.74 -2.40
CA ALA A 17 1.32 9.69 -1.91
C ALA A 17 1.86 9.09 -0.61
N MET A 18 0.96 8.98 0.36
CA MET A 18 1.15 8.29 1.62
C MET A 18 0.35 7.00 1.61
N PHE A 19 0.92 5.95 2.19
CA PHE A 19 0.36 4.61 2.22
C PHE A 19 0.19 4.15 3.66
N GLU A 20 -0.99 3.63 3.96
CA GLU A 20 -1.30 3.04 5.24
C GLU A 20 -0.84 1.57 5.25
N VAL A 21 0.22 1.32 5.99
CA VAL A 21 0.88 0.01 6.09
C VAL A 21 0.49 -0.64 7.41
N GLU A 22 -0.07 -1.84 7.31
CA GLU A 22 -0.29 -2.73 8.45
C GLU A 22 0.92 -3.65 8.60
N TRP A 23 1.54 -3.65 9.77
CA TRP A 23 2.66 -4.53 10.12
C TRP A 23 2.15 -5.87 10.65
N THR A 24 2.99 -6.91 10.62
CA THR A 24 2.61 -8.22 11.18
C THR A 24 2.39 -8.19 12.70
N SER A 25 2.90 -7.16 13.40
CA SER A 25 2.60 -6.91 14.81
C SER A 25 1.16 -6.40 15.05
N GLY A 26 0.47 -5.98 13.99
CA GLY A 26 -0.83 -5.33 14.05
C GLY A 26 -0.77 -3.80 14.14
N ASP A 27 0.42 -3.22 14.24
CA ASP A 27 0.60 -1.77 14.18
C ASP A 27 0.25 -1.23 12.79
N ILE A 28 -0.22 0.01 12.75
CA ILE A 28 -0.53 0.72 11.49
C ILE A 28 0.26 2.02 11.44
N THR A 29 0.94 2.25 10.32
CA THR A 29 1.71 3.47 10.09
C THR A 29 1.50 4.01 8.69
N TRP A 30 1.57 5.34 8.55
CA TRP A 30 1.56 5.99 7.25
C TRP A 30 2.98 6.24 6.77
N LEU A 31 3.32 5.71 5.59
CA LEU A 31 4.63 5.85 4.98
C LEU A 31 4.53 6.51 3.60
N PRO A 32 5.45 7.41 3.24
CA PRO A 32 5.52 7.99 1.90
C PRO A 32 5.95 6.95 0.86
N TYR A 33 5.58 7.20 -0.41
CA TYR A 33 5.85 6.31 -1.55
C TYR A 33 7.28 5.76 -1.60
N HIS A 34 8.30 6.60 -1.36
CA HIS A 34 9.70 6.18 -1.45
C HIS A 34 10.11 5.14 -0.38
N GLN A 35 9.39 5.07 0.75
CA GLN A 35 9.62 4.07 1.79
C GLN A 35 8.85 2.78 1.55
N VAL A 36 7.79 2.80 0.74
CA VAL A 36 6.99 1.60 0.43
C VAL A 36 7.26 1.04 -0.97
N SER A 37 7.95 1.78 -1.84
CA SER A 37 8.21 1.44 -3.24
C SER A 37 8.95 0.12 -3.45
N HIS A 38 9.69 -0.35 -2.45
CA HIS A 38 10.44 -1.59 -2.47
C HIS A 38 9.71 -2.77 -1.80
N LEU A 39 8.50 -2.54 -1.26
CA LEU A 39 7.72 -3.56 -0.58
C LEU A 39 6.84 -4.30 -1.58
N GLN A 40 6.87 -5.63 -1.55
CA GLN A 40 5.96 -6.46 -2.36
C GLN A 40 4.48 -6.15 -2.07
N ALA A 41 4.16 -5.73 -0.85
CA ALA A 41 2.82 -5.33 -0.43
C ALA A 41 2.25 -4.16 -1.25
N LEU A 42 3.11 -3.29 -1.80
CA LEU A 42 2.66 -2.21 -2.70
C LEU A 42 2.16 -2.75 -4.03
N ASP A 43 2.88 -3.71 -4.61
CA ASP A 43 2.51 -4.31 -5.89
C ASP A 43 1.13 -5.00 -5.77
N THR A 44 0.98 -5.83 -4.73
CA THR A 44 -0.29 -6.51 -4.42
C THR A 44 -1.45 -5.52 -4.19
N TYR A 45 -1.18 -4.39 -3.52
CA TYR A 45 -2.19 -3.36 -3.30
C TYR A 45 -2.64 -2.70 -4.61
N LEU A 46 -1.70 -2.34 -5.48
CA LEU A 46 -1.99 -1.72 -6.77
C LEU A 46 -2.71 -2.69 -7.72
N GLU A 47 -2.36 -3.96 -7.71
CA GLU A 47 -3.08 -5.01 -8.45
C GLU A 47 -4.53 -5.12 -8.00
N ALA A 48 -4.77 -5.18 -6.68
CA ALA A 48 -6.13 -5.21 -6.12
C ALA A 48 -6.94 -3.94 -6.45
N LEU A 49 -6.30 -2.77 -6.42
CA LEU A 49 -6.93 -1.49 -6.79
C LEU A 49 -7.32 -1.45 -8.27
N ARG A 50 -6.47 -1.96 -9.17
CA ARG A 50 -6.79 -2.07 -10.59
C ARG A 50 -7.93 -3.06 -10.83
N ALA A 51 -7.89 -4.23 -10.19
CA ALA A 51 -8.93 -5.25 -10.31
C ALA A 51 -10.30 -4.74 -9.83
N SER A 52 -10.33 -4.02 -8.70
CA SER A 52 -11.56 -3.41 -8.18
C SER A 52 -12.09 -2.29 -9.09
N SER A 53 -11.22 -1.54 -9.77
CA SER A 53 -11.61 -0.52 -10.74
C SER A 53 -12.27 -1.13 -11.99
N ILE A 54 -11.74 -2.24 -12.50
CA ILE A 54 -12.31 -2.98 -13.65
C ILE A 54 -13.67 -3.60 -13.29
N ARG A 55 -13.80 -4.11 -12.06
CA ARG A 55 -15.03 -4.78 -11.60
C ARG A 55 -16.22 -3.83 -11.40
N LYS A 56 -16.00 -2.51 -11.46
CA LYS A 56 -17.00 -1.47 -11.22
C LYS A 56 -17.55 -0.83 -12.52
N LEU A 57 -17.13 -1.34 -13.68
CA LEU A 57 -17.66 -1.02 -15.00
C LEU A 57 -18.79 -1.99 -15.37
#